data_AF-A0A0V0Q120-F1
#
_entry.id   AF-A0A0V0Q120-F1
#
_cell.length_a   1.000
_cell.length_b   1.000
_cell.length_c   1.000
_cell.angle_alpha   90.00
_cell.angle_beta   90.00
_cell.angle_gamma   90.00
#
_symmetry.space_group_name_H-M   'P 1'
#
loop_
_entity.id
_entity.type
_entity.pdbx_description
1 polymer ?
#
loop_
_entity_poly.entity_id
_entity_poly.type
_entity_poly.pdbx_seq_one_letter_code
_entity_poly.pdbx_strand_id
1 'polypeptide(L)'
;MIRPELAEKLRPWAETGAALAATAFGLWVFSLGGWILWPIGAAIAGASALWALDARRRMRFRHDTLGPGMVELDEGAIRYLSPNRLLGGEIALRELAEIRLMRLNGRRHWRLKSSDGQALLIPVDAAGAEYLAGAFSTLPGIEMGRLASALAPDAPTIQTVWTRPARARLT
;
A
#
# COMPACT_ATOMS: atom_id res chain seq x y z
N MET A 1 27.64 -25.93 1.99
CA MET A 1 27.25 -24.60 2.53
C MET A 1 26.60 -23.81 1.41
N ILE A 2 25.27 -23.66 1.43
CA ILE A 2 24.49 -22.94 0.41
C ILE A 2 24.54 -21.45 0.78
N ARG A 3 24.78 -20.56 -0.20
CA ARG A 3 24.88 -19.11 0.04
C ARG A 3 23.60 -18.58 0.72
N PRO A 4 23.71 -17.78 1.80
CA PRO A 4 22.56 -17.31 2.58
C PRO A 4 21.57 -16.49 1.74
N GLU A 5 22.05 -15.81 0.70
CA GLU A 5 21.25 -15.00 -0.23
C GLU A 5 20.27 -15.83 -1.09
N LEU A 6 20.60 -17.10 -1.37
CA LEU A 6 19.71 -18.01 -2.11
C LEU A 6 18.65 -18.61 -1.19
N ALA A 7 18.98 -18.84 0.08
CA ALA A 7 18.03 -19.37 1.07
C ALA A 7 16.91 -18.36 1.36
N GLU A 8 17.21 -17.06 1.44
CA GLU A 8 16.20 -16.03 1.69
C GLU A 8 15.22 -15.83 0.52
N LYS A 9 15.68 -16.02 -0.73
CA LYS A 9 14.79 -15.97 -1.92
C LYS A 9 13.91 -17.21 -2.08
N LEU A 10 14.37 -18.38 -1.62
CA LEU A 10 13.64 -19.65 -1.77
C LEU A 10 12.70 -19.96 -0.60
N ARG A 11 13.00 -19.44 0.60
CA ARG A 11 12.19 -19.64 1.82
C ARG A 11 10.70 -19.26 1.65
N PRO A 12 10.31 -18.20 0.93
CA PRO A 12 8.91 -17.88 0.69
C PRO A 12 8.19 -18.88 -0.22
N TRP A 13 8.91 -19.52 -1.14
CA TRP A 13 8.35 -20.47 -2.11
C TRP A 13 8.32 -21.91 -1.59
N ALA A 14 9.17 -22.23 -0.62
CA ALA A 14 9.20 -23.55 0.02
C ALA A 14 7.90 -23.88 0.77
N GLU A 15 7.29 -22.90 1.45
CA GLU A 15 6.00 -23.07 2.14
C GLU A 15 4.87 -23.39 1.15
N THR A 16 4.80 -22.66 0.03
CA THR A 16 3.81 -22.90 -1.03
C THR A 16 4.06 -24.24 -1.72
N GLY A 17 5.31 -24.61 -1.96
CA GLY A 17 5.69 -25.89 -2.57
C GLY A 17 5.34 -27.08 -1.67
N ALA A 18 5.59 -26.97 -0.36
CA ALA A 18 5.21 -27.98 0.61
C ALA A 18 3.69 -28.14 0.73
N ALA A 19 2.93 -27.03 0.72
CA ALA A 19 1.48 -27.05 0.74
C ALA A 19 0.87 -27.68 -0.54
N LEU A 20 1.45 -27.38 -1.71
CA LEU A 20 1.07 -27.99 -2.99
C LEU A 20 1.37 -29.49 -3.02
N ALA A 21 2.56 -29.89 -2.55
CA ALA A 21 2.95 -31.29 -2.46
C ALA A 21 2.04 -32.09 -1.51
N ALA A 22 1.71 -31.52 -0.35
CA ALA A 22 0.78 -32.13 0.60
C ALA A 22 -0.64 -32.26 0.01
N THR A 23 -1.11 -31.24 -0.72
CA THR A 23 -2.42 -31.27 -1.40
C THR A 23 -2.46 -32.33 -2.50
N ALA A 24 -1.41 -32.43 -3.32
CA ALA A 24 -1.29 -33.45 -4.36
C ALA A 24 -1.22 -34.86 -3.76
N PHE A 25 -0.52 -35.03 -2.64
CA PHE A 25 -0.47 -36.30 -1.91
C PHE A 25 -1.85 -36.71 -1.36
N GLY A 26 -2.60 -35.77 -0.78
CA GLY A 26 -3.97 -36.03 -0.30
C GLY A 26 -4.94 -36.45 -1.42
N LEU A 27 -4.84 -35.79 -2.59
CA LEU A 27 -5.61 -36.14 -3.78
C LEU A 27 -5.22 -37.51 -4.35
N TRP A 28 -3.93 -37.85 -4.31
CA TRP A 28 -3.45 -39.17 -4.74
C TRP A 28 -4.02 -40.28 -3.84
N VAL A 29 -3.95 -40.11 -2.51
CA VAL A 29 -4.53 -41.06 -1.54
C VAL A 29 -6.05 -41.19 -1.71
N PHE A 30 -6.75 -40.08 -2.00
CA PHE A 30 -8.18 -40.10 -2.30
C PHE A 30 -8.51 -40.94 -3.55
N SER A 31 -7.65 -40.91 -4.58
CA SER A 31 -7.85 -41.70 -5.80
C SER A 31 -7.63 -43.21 -5.63
N LEU A 32 -7.00 -43.66 -4.54
CA LEU A 32 -6.82 -45.09 -4.27
C LEU A 32 -8.13 -45.81 -3.85
N GLY A 33 -9.15 -45.08 -3.40
CA GLY A 33 -10.49 -45.60 -3.12
C GLY A 33 -10.62 -46.50 -1.87
N GLY A 34 -11.84 -46.60 -1.32
CA GLY A 34 -12.19 -47.43 -0.15
C GLY A 34 -13.11 -46.73 0.85
N TRP A 35 -14.02 -47.47 1.50
CA TRP A 35 -15.06 -46.91 2.39
C TRP A 35 -14.50 -46.16 3.62
N ILE A 36 -13.28 -46.52 4.05
CA ILE A 36 -12.56 -45.89 5.16
C ILE A 36 -11.60 -44.78 4.70
N LEU A 37 -11.02 -44.92 3.50
CA LEU A 37 -10.02 -43.97 2.98
C LEU A 37 -10.65 -42.68 2.46
N TRP A 38 -11.92 -42.73 2.03
CA TRP A 38 -12.67 -41.58 1.51
C TRP A 38 -12.86 -40.43 2.53
N PRO A 39 -13.37 -40.66 3.76
CA PRO A 39 -13.53 -39.57 4.74
C PRO A 39 -12.19 -39.02 5.25
N ILE A 40 -11.18 -39.87 5.38
CA ILE A 40 -9.84 -39.46 5.83
C ILE A 40 -9.16 -38.59 4.76
N GLY A 41 -9.23 -38.99 3.48
CA GLY A 41 -8.72 -38.20 2.36
C GLY A 41 -9.44 -36.87 2.23
N ALA A 42 -10.77 -36.84 2.40
CA ALA A 42 -11.55 -35.61 2.39
C ALA A 42 -11.19 -34.65 3.53
N ALA A 43 -10.95 -35.17 4.75
CA ALA A 43 -10.53 -34.36 5.89
C ALA A 43 -9.14 -33.74 5.68
N ILE A 44 -8.18 -34.52 5.17
CA ILE A 44 -6.81 -34.04 4.88
C ILE A 44 -6.84 -33.02 3.74
N ALA A 45 -7.60 -33.27 2.67
CA ALA A 45 -7.74 -32.34 1.55
C ALA A 45 -8.41 -31.03 1.98
N GLY A 46 -9.48 -31.11 2.81
CA GLY A 46 -10.16 -29.94 3.36
C GLY A 46 -9.25 -29.09 4.25
N ALA A 47 -8.52 -29.73 5.17
CA ALA A 47 -7.56 -29.05 6.04
C ALA A 47 -6.43 -28.38 5.22
N SER A 48 -5.89 -29.07 4.22
CA SER A 48 -4.84 -28.54 3.34
C SER A 48 -5.35 -27.38 2.48
N ALA A 49 -6.57 -27.46 1.97
CA ALA A 49 -7.19 -26.39 1.20
C ALA A 49 -7.47 -25.14 2.05
N LEU A 50 -7.96 -25.31 3.28
CA LEU A 50 -8.13 -24.20 4.22
C LEU A 50 -6.79 -23.54 4.57
N TRP A 51 -5.75 -24.35 4.78
CA TRP A 51 -4.42 -23.84 5.07
C TRP A 51 -3.79 -23.14 3.86
N ALA A 52 -3.99 -23.64 2.65
CA ALA A 52 -3.58 -22.98 1.41
C ALA A 52 -4.35 -21.68 1.16
N LEU A 53 -5.64 -21.62 1.50
CA LEU A 53 -6.44 -20.39 1.46
C LEU A 53 -5.94 -19.37 2.49
N ASP A 54 -5.59 -19.80 3.70
CA ASP A 54 -5.00 -18.93 4.72
C ASP A 54 -3.63 -18.41 4.30
N ALA A 55 -2.76 -19.28 3.78
CA ALA A 55 -1.46 -18.90 3.23
C ALA A 55 -1.60 -17.94 2.04
N ARG A 56 -2.57 -18.17 1.14
CA ARG A 56 -2.88 -17.25 0.03
C ARG A 56 -3.40 -15.90 0.51
N ARG A 57 -4.21 -15.87 1.57
CA ARG A 57 -4.63 -14.63 2.23
C ARG A 57 -3.42 -13.88 2.80
N ARG A 58 -2.53 -14.57 3.52
CA ARG A 58 -1.30 -13.99 4.09
C ARG A 58 -0.31 -13.51 3.02
N MET A 59 -0.20 -14.21 1.89
CA MET A 59 0.65 -13.78 0.77
C MET A 59 0.12 -12.55 0.06
N ARG A 60 -1.20 -12.35 -0.01
CA ARG A 60 -1.78 -11.08 -0.49
C ARG A 60 -1.37 -9.90 0.37
N PHE A 61 -1.30 -10.07 1.70
CA PHE A 61 -0.73 -9.06 2.60
C PHE A 61 0.80 -8.93 2.46
N ARG A 62 1.52 -10.02 2.11
CA ARG A 62 2.97 -9.98 1.90
C ARG A 62 3.40 -9.36 0.56
N HIS A 63 2.56 -9.39 -0.48
CA HIS A 63 2.88 -8.73 -1.74
C HIS A 63 2.70 -7.20 -1.67
N ASP A 64 1.91 -6.73 -0.70
CA ASP A 64 1.84 -5.33 -0.27
C ASP A 64 2.99 -4.91 0.69
N THR A 65 3.99 -5.78 0.96
CA THR A 65 5.04 -5.49 1.96
C THR A 65 6.23 -4.68 1.43
N LEU A 66 6.29 -4.39 0.12
CA LEU A 66 6.83 -3.09 -0.29
C LEU A 66 5.64 -2.13 -0.22
N GLY A 67 5.25 -1.77 1.00
CA GLY A 67 4.12 -0.89 1.25
C GLY A 67 4.26 0.40 0.43
N PRO A 68 3.17 1.14 0.20
CA PRO A 68 3.13 2.40 -0.54
C PRO A 68 4.01 3.55 0.03
N GLY A 69 5.10 3.25 0.72
CA GLY A 69 5.95 4.16 1.44
C GLY A 69 5.39 4.53 2.81
N MET A 70 6.22 5.26 3.56
CA MET A 70 5.86 5.83 4.86
C MET A 70 5.95 7.34 4.78
N VAL A 71 4.95 8.02 5.33
CA VAL A 71 4.96 9.47 5.51
C VAL A 71 5.40 9.76 6.92
N GLU A 72 6.45 10.55 7.05
CA GLU A 72 6.91 11.13 8.30
C GLU A 72 6.61 12.62 8.28
N LEU A 73 6.10 13.11 9.41
CA LEU A 73 5.91 14.53 9.65
C LEU A 73 6.99 14.99 10.62
N ASP A 74 7.86 15.88 10.16
CA ASP A 74 8.76 16.66 11.02
C ASP A 74 8.15 18.07 11.19
N GLU A 75 8.65 18.90 12.12
CA GLU A 75 8.11 20.18 12.65
C GLU A 75 7.81 21.31 11.62
N GLY A 76 7.20 20.98 10.48
CA GLY A 76 7.00 21.83 9.32
C GLY A 76 7.36 21.17 7.99
N ALA A 77 7.69 19.88 7.93
CA ALA A 77 8.03 19.17 6.69
C ALA A 77 7.34 17.82 6.57
N ILE A 78 6.91 17.50 5.33
CA ILE A 78 6.35 16.21 4.95
C ILE A 78 7.45 15.44 4.24
N ARG A 79 7.91 14.35 4.85
CA ARG A 79 8.88 13.42 4.27
C ARG A 79 8.18 12.14 3.85
N TYR A 80 8.35 11.75 2.60
CA TYR A 80 7.81 10.50 2.07
C TYR A 80 8.96 9.54 1.74
N LEU A 81 9.00 8.45 2.50
CA LEU A 81 9.95 7.37 2.38
C LEU A 81 9.36 6.29 1.48
N SER A 82 9.64 6.38 0.19
CA SER A 82 9.22 5.35 -0.79
C SER A 82 10.22 4.18 -0.81
N PRO A 83 9.75 2.92 -0.98
CA PRO A 83 10.65 1.79 -1.19
C PRO A 83 11.49 1.92 -2.46
N ASN A 84 11.00 2.71 -3.43
CA ASN A 84 11.78 3.11 -4.59
C ASN A 84 12.41 4.48 -4.31
N ARG A 85 13.74 4.51 -4.19
CA ARG A 85 14.54 5.70 -3.84
C ARG A 85 14.29 6.89 -4.77
N LEU A 86 13.84 6.65 -6.01
CA LEU A 86 13.54 7.69 -7.00
C LEU A 86 12.20 8.40 -6.75
N LEU A 87 11.30 7.81 -5.95
CA LEU A 87 9.96 8.31 -5.68
C LEU A 87 9.82 8.89 -4.26
N GLY A 88 10.85 8.79 -3.44
CA GLY A 88 10.90 9.42 -2.12
C GLY A 88 11.29 10.90 -2.22
N GLY A 89 10.89 11.68 -1.23
CA GLY A 89 11.20 13.11 -1.18
C GLY A 89 10.66 13.80 0.06
N GLU A 90 11.08 15.04 0.24
CA GLU A 90 10.67 15.87 1.38
C GLU A 90 10.18 17.22 0.85
N ILE A 91 9.07 17.72 1.39
CA ILE A 91 8.53 19.04 1.07
C ILE A 91 8.20 19.75 2.39
N ALA A 92 8.77 20.93 2.60
CA ALA A 92 8.39 21.77 3.71
C ALA A 92 6.96 22.34 3.49
N LEU A 93 6.11 22.33 4.53
CA LEU A 93 4.77 22.93 4.47
C LEU A 93 4.84 24.41 4.06
N ARG A 94 5.87 25.13 4.53
CA ARG A 94 6.14 26.53 4.17
C ARG A 94 6.49 26.73 2.69
N GLU A 95 6.88 25.70 1.97
CA GLU A 95 7.18 25.74 0.52
C GLU A 95 6.05 25.14 -0.32
N LEU A 96 5.10 24.44 0.31
CA LEU A 96 3.96 23.84 -0.37
C LEU A 96 3.10 24.88 -1.10
N ALA A 97 3.07 24.81 -2.43
CA ALA A 97 2.35 25.72 -3.29
C ALA A 97 0.97 25.18 -3.71
N GLU A 98 0.83 23.86 -3.84
CA GLU A 98 -0.41 23.24 -4.30
C GLU A 98 -0.59 21.81 -3.77
N ILE A 99 -1.82 21.47 -3.40
CA ILE A 99 -2.25 20.12 -3.05
C ILE A 99 -3.31 19.69 -4.07
N ARG A 100 -3.02 18.60 -4.79
CA ARG A 100 -4.00 17.92 -5.63
C ARG A 100 -4.21 16.49 -5.14
N LEU A 101 -5.42 16.00 -5.31
CA LEU A 101 -5.72 14.58 -5.24
C LEU A 101 -5.94 14.06 -6.65
N MET A 102 -5.35 12.92 -6.96
CA MET A 102 -5.49 12.29 -8.28
C MET A 102 -5.59 10.77 -8.18
N ARG A 103 -6.27 10.17 -9.15
CA ARG A 103 -6.40 8.72 -9.28
C ARG A 103 -5.48 8.22 -10.40
N LEU A 104 -4.48 7.41 -10.04
CA LEU A 104 -3.59 6.72 -10.98
C LEU A 104 -3.78 5.21 -10.79
N ASN A 105 -4.01 4.48 -11.89
CA ASN A 105 -4.17 3.01 -11.88
C ASN A 105 -5.21 2.52 -10.85
N GLY A 106 -6.32 3.25 -10.71
CA GLY A 106 -7.38 2.95 -9.73
C GLY A 106 -7.09 3.39 -8.29
N ARG A 107 -5.83 3.70 -7.95
CA ARG A 107 -5.37 4.12 -6.61
C ARG A 107 -5.30 5.63 -6.50
N ARG A 108 -5.58 6.17 -5.31
CA ARG A 108 -5.53 7.61 -5.05
C ARG A 108 -4.16 8.04 -4.54
N HIS A 109 -3.73 9.20 -5.00
CA HIS A 109 -2.46 9.80 -4.64
C HIS A 109 -2.63 11.29 -4.36
N TRP A 110 -2.01 11.75 -3.29
CA TRP A 110 -1.73 13.15 -3.02
C TRP A 110 -0.57 13.61 -3.89
N ARG A 111 -0.79 14.65 -4.69
CA ARG A 111 0.29 15.37 -5.36
C ARG A 111 0.52 16.68 -4.65
N LEU A 112 1.65 16.77 -3.97
CA LEU A 112 2.12 17.95 -3.26
C LEU A 112 3.15 18.66 -4.13
N LYS A 113 2.88 19.91 -4.51
CA LYS A 113 3.79 20.71 -5.32
C LYS A 113 4.46 21.77 -4.46
N SER A 114 5.78 21.87 -4.52
CA SER A 114 6.58 22.94 -3.92
C SER A 114 6.57 24.21 -4.79
N SER A 115 6.84 25.36 -4.18
CA SER A 115 7.11 26.63 -4.87
C SER A 115 8.23 26.51 -5.90
N ASP A 116 9.17 25.60 -5.66
CA ASP A 116 10.38 25.41 -6.46
C ASP A 116 10.12 24.50 -7.68
N GLY A 117 8.86 24.12 -7.91
CA GLY A 117 8.43 23.30 -9.04
C GLY A 117 8.53 21.79 -8.81
N GLN A 118 9.17 21.35 -7.73
CA GLN A 118 9.20 19.94 -7.34
C GLN A 118 7.80 19.44 -6.97
N ALA A 119 7.51 18.17 -7.27
CA ALA A 119 6.25 17.55 -6.92
C ALA A 119 6.48 16.18 -6.29
N LEU A 120 5.83 15.94 -5.15
CA LEU A 120 5.86 14.69 -4.42
C LEU A 120 4.51 13.99 -4.60
N LEU A 121 4.55 12.69 -4.95
CA LEU A 121 3.37 11.86 -5.14
C LEU A 121 3.30 10.83 -4.02
N ILE A 122 2.33 11.00 -3.12
CA ILE A 122 2.15 10.16 -1.94
C ILE A 122 0.84 9.37 -2.08
N PRO A 123 0.85 8.03 -2.07
CA PRO A 123 -0.38 7.25 -2.05
C PRO A 123 -1.23 7.56 -0.80
N VAL A 124 -2.55 7.59 -0.96
CA VAL A 124 -3.47 7.84 0.18
C VAL A 124 -3.43 6.72 1.22
N ASP A 125 -3.02 5.52 0.81
CA ASP A 125 -2.86 4.32 1.64
C ASP A 125 -1.43 4.11 2.17
N ALA A 126 -0.54 5.11 2.00
CA ALA A 126 0.79 5.11 2.63
C ALA A 126 0.68 5.11 4.16
N ALA A 127 1.60 4.42 4.83
CA ALA A 127 1.65 4.41 6.29
C ALA A 127 1.93 5.84 6.80
N GLY A 128 1.13 6.37 7.72
CA GLY A 128 1.26 7.74 8.21
C GLY A 128 0.63 8.80 7.31
N ALA A 129 -0.04 8.41 6.22
CA ALA A 129 -0.79 9.36 5.38
C ALA A 129 -1.95 10.04 6.14
N GLU A 130 -2.43 9.44 7.22
CA GLU A 130 -3.41 10.02 8.14
C GLU A 130 -2.91 11.33 8.78
N TYR A 131 -1.60 11.47 9.02
CA TYR A 131 -1.01 12.67 9.59
C TYR A 131 -1.04 13.86 8.61
N LEU A 132 -1.13 13.60 7.31
CA LEU A 132 -1.21 14.64 6.29
C LEU A 132 -2.45 15.51 6.47
N ALA A 133 -3.59 14.94 6.89
CA ALA A 133 -4.80 15.73 7.13
C ALA A 133 -4.59 16.76 8.25
N GLY A 134 -3.89 16.38 9.32
CA GLY A 134 -3.48 17.28 10.40
C GLY A 134 -2.50 18.34 9.91
N ALA A 135 -1.48 17.94 9.15
CA ALA A 135 -0.50 18.86 8.56
C ALA A 135 -1.15 19.88 7.62
N PHE A 136 -2.09 19.45 6.79
CA PHE A 136 -2.80 20.34 5.87
C PHE A 136 -3.68 21.34 6.60
N SER A 137 -4.24 20.98 7.76
CA SER A 137 -5.08 21.88 8.56
C SER A 137 -4.36 23.14 9.04
N THR A 138 -3.02 23.14 9.09
CA THR A 138 -2.23 24.32 9.45
C THR A 138 -2.03 25.29 8.28
N LEU A 139 -2.46 24.93 7.06
CA LEU A 139 -2.29 25.78 5.88
C LEU A 139 -3.35 26.88 5.83
N PRO A 140 -2.98 28.12 5.46
CA PRO A 140 -3.92 29.22 5.40
C PRO A 140 -4.94 29.00 4.27
N GLY A 141 -6.23 29.18 4.59
CA GLY A 141 -7.32 29.11 3.61
C GLY A 141 -7.66 27.71 3.12
N ILE A 142 -7.24 26.65 3.83
CA ILE A 142 -7.64 25.29 3.48
C ILE A 142 -9.08 24.99 3.89
N GLU A 143 -9.83 24.40 2.97
CA GLU A 143 -11.19 23.92 3.24
C GLU A 143 -11.14 22.41 3.53
N MET A 144 -11.23 22.03 4.80
CA MET A 144 -11.22 20.62 5.19
C MET A 144 -12.38 19.81 4.61
N GLY A 145 -13.54 20.45 4.40
CA GLY A 145 -14.66 19.85 3.69
C GLY A 145 -14.31 19.46 2.26
N ARG A 146 -13.59 20.33 1.53
CA ARG A 146 -13.12 20.06 0.16
C ARG A 146 -12.10 18.92 0.12
N LEU A 147 -11.22 18.84 1.12
CA LEU A 147 -10.27 17.74 1.28
C LEU A 147 -10.99 16.40 1.48
N ALA A 148 -12.00 16.37 2.35
CA ALA A 148 -12.81 15.18 2.61
C ALA A 148 -13.64 14.77 1.38
N SER A 149 -14.25 15.73 0.67
CA SER A 149 -14.99 15.47 -0.57
C SER A 149 -14.09 14.92 -1.67
N ALA A 150 -12.83 15.36 -1.75
CA ALA A 150 -11.87 14.80 -2.71
C ALA A 150 -11.59 13.31 -2.43
N LEU A 151 -11.63 12.88 -1.16
CA LEU A 151 -11.47 11.50 -0.77
C LEU A 151 -12.74 10.64 -0.98
N ALA A 152 -13.85 11.21 -1.43
CA ALA A 152 -15.08 10.46 -1.69
C ALA A 152 -14.92 9.48 -2.89
N PRO A 153 -15.60 8.31 -2.88
CA PRO A 153 -15.58 7.32 -3.97
C PRO A 153 -15.76 7.94 -5.37
N ASP A 154 -16.73 8.85 -5.48
CA ASP A 154 -17.18 9.47 -6.74
C ASP A 154 -16.44 10.77 -7.08
N ALA A 155 -15.33 11.07 -6.39
CA ALA A 155 -14.56 12.26 -6.65
C ALA A 155 -13.89 12.23 -8.04
N PRO A 156 -13.68 13.40 -8.69
CA PRO A 156 -13.03 13.50 -10.00
C PRO A 156 -11.65 12.85 -10.05
N THR A 157 -11.22 12.41 -11.24
CA THR A 157 -9.89 11.79 -11.46
C THR A 157 -8.73 12.68 -11.03
N ILE A 158 -8.86 14.00 -11.18
CA ILE A 158 -7.90 14.99 -10.70
C ILE A 158 -8.69 16.14 -10.08
N GLN A 159 -8.36 16.49 -8.84
CA GLN A 159 -8.98 17.60 -8.13
C GLN A 159 -7.92 18.38 -7.36
N THR A 160 -7.83 19.69 -7.61
CA THR A 160 -7.03 20.58 -6.78
C THR A 160 -7.81 20.92 -5.52
N VAL A 161 -7.26 20.59 -4.35
CA VAL A 161 -7.92 20.83 -3.07
C VAL A 161 -7.47 22.17 -2.49
N TRP A 162 -6.21 22.52 -2.67
CA TRP A 162 -5.65 23.75 -2.13
C TRP A 162 -4.55 24.30 -3.02
N THR A 163 -4.49 25.62 -3.11
CA THR A 163 -3.42 26.38 -3.74
C THR A 163 -3.05 27.50 -2.79
N ARG A 164 -1.76 27.77 -2.67
CA ARG A 164 -1.28 28.87 -1.85
C ARG A 164 -1.87 30.20 -2.32
N PRO A 165 -2.50 30.99 -1.43
CA PRO A 165 -2.98 32.31 -1.81
C PRO A 165 -1.80 33.17 -2.24
N ALA A 166 -1.91 33.82 -3.41
CA ALA A 166 -0.92 34.80 -3.84
C ALA A 166 -0.84 35.89 -2.77
N ARG A 167 0.35 36.07 -2.19
CA ARG A 167 0.56 37.14 -1.20
C ARG A 167 0.30 38.45 -1.91
N ALA A 168 -0.84 39.09 -1.62
CA ALA A 168 -1.16 40.41 -2.14
C ALA A 168 0.00 41.33 -1.74
N ARG A 169 0.84 41.70 -2.71
CA ARG A 169 1.84 42.73 -2.51
C ARG A 169 1.07 44.04 -2.46
N LEU A 170 0.83 44.55 -1.26
CA LEU A 170 0.40 45.93 -1.09
C LEU A 170 1.53 46.81 -1.64
N THR A 171 1.25 47.52 -2.73
CA THR A 171 2.07 48.62 -3.25
C THR A 171 1.39 49.92 -2.83
#